data_AF-A0A523PPR9-F1
#
_entry.id   AF-A0A523PPR9-F1
#
_cell.length_a   1.000
_cell.length_b   1.000
_cell.length_c   1.000
_cell.angle_alpha   90.00
_cell.angle_beta   90.00
_cell.angle_gamma   90.00
#
_symmetry.space_group_name_H-M   'P 1'
#
loop_
_entity.id
_entity.type
_entity.pdbx_description
1 polymer ?
#
loop_
_entity_poly.entity_id
_entity_poly.type
_entity_poly.pdbx_seq_one_letter_code
_entity_poly.pdbx_strand_id
1 'polypeptide(L)' 'MRAIAVCLAALATFLVQEPAQKGPVLPDVGEAAPEFRLNTHVGVSASIGGESETWTVVAFFPKAATPG' A
#
# COMPACT_ATOMS: atom_id res chain seq x y z
N MET A 1 -4.50 -48.57 3.41
CA MET A 1 -4.05 -47.39 4.19
C MET A 1 -3.46 -46.26 3.32
N ARG A 2 -3.85 -46.11 2.05
CA ARG A 2 -3.35 -45.03 1.17
C ARG A 2 -4.31 -43.84 1.02
N ALA A 3 -5.60 -44.04 1.30
CA ALA A 3 -6.63 -43.00 1.13
C ALA A 3 -6.65 -41.94 2.25
N ILE A 4 -6.31 -42.33 3.49
CA ILE A 4 -6.37 -41.42 4.66
C ILE A 4 -5.28 -40.33 4.58
N ALA A 5 -4.13 -40.65 4.00
CA ALA A 5 -3.02 -39.71 3.85
C ALA A 5 -3.32 -38.58 2.83
N VAL A 6 -4.17 -38.83 1.84
CA VAL A 6 -4.51 -37.85 0.79
C VAL A 6 -5.47 -36.77 1.33
N CYS A 7 -6.38 -37.12 2.23
CA CYS A 7 -7.30 -36.15 2.83
C CYS A 7 -6.63 -35.19 3.82
N LEU A 8 -5.57 -35.63 4.52
CA LEU A 8 -4.87 -34.78 5.50
C LEU A 8 -4.05 -33.67 4.81
N ALA A 9 -3.47 -33.95 3.64
CA ALA A 9 -2.69 -32.98 2.87
C ALA A 9 -3.56 -31.85 2.29
N ALA A 10 -4.80 -32.16 1.90
CA ALA A 10 -5.75 -31.17 1.36
C ALA A 10 -6.31 -30.23 2.46
N LEU A 11 -6.35 -30.66 3.71
CA LEU A 11 -6.81 -29.84 4.83
C LEU A 11 -5.74 -28.81 5.27
N ALA A 12 -4.45 -29.15 5.12
CA ALA A 12 -3.34 -28.28 5.49
C ALA A 12 -3.23 -27.04 4.59
N THR A 13 -3.61 -27.14 3.31
CA THR A 13 -3.60 -25.99 2.37
C THR A 13 -4.76 -25.02 2.58
N PHE A 14 -5.83 -25.42 3.26
CA PHE A 14 -6.98 -24.54 3.54
C PHE A 14 -6.77 -23.66 4.79
N LEU A 15 -5.80 -23.98 5.64
CA LEU A 15 -5.58 -23.29 6.92
C LEU A 15 -4.57 -22.14 6.84
N VAL A 16 -3.89 -21.96 5.71
CA VAL A 16 -3.01 -20.81 5.47
C VAL A 16 -3.80 -19.74 4.70
N GLN A 17 -4.88 -19.24 5.30
CA GLN A 17 -5.39 -17.93 4.92
C GLN A 17 -4.49 -16.91 5.60
N GLU A 18 -3.49 -16.40 4.87
CA GLU A 18 -2.73 -15.26 5.34
C GLU A 18 -3.71 -14.14 5.74
N PRO A 19 -3.56 -13.52 6.91
CA PRO A 19 -4.43 -12.43 7.31
C PRO A 19 -4.37 -11.36 6.22
N ALA A 20 -5.53 -11.02 5.64
CA ALA A 20 -5.62 -9.97 4.63
C ALA A 20 -4.96 -8.71 5.18
N GLN A 21 -3.81 -8.36 4.61
CA GLN A 21 -3.04 -7.22 5.07
C GLN A 21 -3.92 -5.98 4.90
N LYS A 22 -4.27 -5.34 6.02
CA LYS A 22 -5.11 -4.14 6.02
C LYS A 22 -4.52 -3.15 5.03
N GLY A 23 -5.28 -2.82 3.99
CA GLY A 23 -4.86 -1.90 2.96
C GLY A 23 -4.51 -0.53 3.54
N PRO A 24 -3.74 0.29 2.81
CA PRO A 24 -3.44 1.65 3.22
C PRO A 24 -4.73 2.44 3.47
N VAL A 25 -4.76 3.20 4.56
CA VAL A 25 -5.88 4.06 4.93
C VAL A 25 -5.84 5.29 4.04
N LEU A 26 -6.96 5.61 3.37
CA LEU A 26 -7.11 6.86 2.64
C LEU A 26 -7.31 8.00 3.64
N PRO A 27 -6.76 9.20 3.37
CA PRO A 27 -7.01 10.36 4.22
C PRO A 27 -8.47 10.80 4.12
N ASP A 28 -9.02 11.23 5.24
CA ASP A 28 -10.39 11.75 5.34
C ASP A 28 -10.43 13.27 5.15
N VAL A 29 -11.56 13.79 4.66
CA VAL A 29 -11.76 15.23 4.48
C VAL A 29 -11.92 15.90 5.85
N GLY A 30 -11.18 16.98 6.09
CA GLY A 30 -11.20 17.75 7.33
C GLY A 30 -10.15 17.30 8.36
N GLU A 31 -9.54 16.13 8.16
CA GLU A 31 -8.38 15.70 8.93
C GLU A 31 -7.08 16.28 8.36
N ALA A 32 -6.05 16.38 9.19
CA ALA A 32 -4.74 16.84 8.75
C ALA A 32 -4.17 15.91 7.69
N ALA A 33 -3.67 16.48 6.59
CA ALA A 33 -3.03 15.70 5.54
C ALA A 33 -1.73 15.05 6.07
N PRO A 34 -1.47 13.77 5.77
CA PRO A 34 -0.23 13.11 6.14
C PRO A 34 0.98 13.78 5.47
N GLU A 35 2.13 13.78 6.17
CA GLU A 35 3.40 14.22 5.61
C GLU A 35 4.09 13.04 4.91
N PHE A 36 4.60 13.27 3.70
CA PHE A 36 5.33 12.31 2.90
C PHE A 36 6.72 12.81 2.57
N ARG A 37 7.72 11.93 2.67
CA ARG A 37 9.04 12.18 2.11
C ARG A 37 9.16 11.50 0.74
N LEU A 38 9.31 12.29 -0.31
CA LEU A 38 9.43 11.82 -1.69
C LEU A 38 10.73 12.31 -2.30
N ASN A 39 11.21 11.59 -3.32
CA ASN A 39 12.31 12.07 -4.14
C ASN A 39 11.76 12.90 -5.30
N THR A 40 12.37 14.05 -5.54
CA THR A 40 12.14 14.86 -6.74
C THR A 40 12.76 14.16 -7.96
N HIS A 41 12.42 14.64 -9.16
CA HIS A 41 12.96 14.10 -10.42
C HIS A 41 14.50 14.20 -10.55
N VAL A 42 15.15 15.05 -9.75
CA VAL A 42 16.62 15.18 -9.68
C VAL A 42 17.23 14.36 -8.54
N GLY A 43 16.45 13.53 -7.86
CA GLY A 43 16.91 12.66 -6.77
C GLY A 43 17.09 13.36 -5.41
N VAL A 44 16.63 14.61 -5.27
CA VAL A 44 16.64 15.33 -3.98
C VAL A 44 15.39 14.95 -3.18
N SER A 45 15.57 14.63 -1.90
CA SER A 45 14.46 14.37 -0.97
C SER A 45 13.69 15.66 -0.66
N ALA A 46 12.36 15.61 -0.74
CA ALA A 46 11.44 16.68 -0.38
C ALA A 46 10.33 16.14 0.54
N SER A 47 9.88 16.95 1.49
CA SER A 47 8.66 16.70 2.26
C SER A 47 7.47 17.37 1.58
N ILE A 48 6.35 16.67 1.49
CA ILE A 48 5.07 17.20 1.00
C ILE A 48 3.94 16.81 1.95
N GLY A 49 2.87 17.61 1.99
CA GLY A 49 1.75 17.42 2.92
C GLY A 49 2.00 18.07 4.28
N GLY A 50 1.16 17.76 5.26
CA GLY A 50 1.15 18.46 6.55
C GLY A 50 0.61 19.90 6.45
N GLU A 51 1.02 20.74 7.40
CA GLU A 51 0.61 22.14 7.48
C GLU A 51 1.40 23.00 6.48
N SER A 52 0.68 23.80 5.70
CA SER A 52 1.26 24.64 4.65
C SER A 52 0.46 25.93 4.51
N GLU A 53 1.15 27.04 4.25
CA GLU A 53 0.54 28.33 3.91
C GLU A 53 -0.07 28.36 2.49
N THR A 54 0.15 27.30 1.71
CA THR A 54 -0.29 27.18 0.32
C THR A 54 -1.07 25.89 0.08
N TRP A 55 -2.00 25.94 -0.86
CA TRP A 55 -2.74 24.77 -1.32
C TRP A 55 -1.81 23.79 -2.03
N THR A 56 -1.80 22.54 -1.57
CA THR A 56 -1.04 21.45 -2.17
C THR A 56 -1.98 20.44 -2.82
N VAL A 57 -1.73 20.10 -4.09
CA VAL A 57 -2.49 19.08 -4.82
C VAL A 57 -1.56 17.89 -5.11
N VAL A 58 -1.96 16.71 -4.66
CA VAL A 58 -1.18 15.46 -4.85
C VAL A 58 -1.90 14.56 -5.84
N ALA A 59 -1.20 14.12 -6.87
CA ALA A 59 -1.70 13.18 -7.87
C ALA A 59 -0.84 11.93 -7.92
N PHE A 60 -1.48 10.76 -7.89
CA PHE A 60 -0.81 9.46 -7.98
C PHE A 60 -0.99 8.87 -9.37
N PHE A 61 0.11 8.47 -9.98
CA PHE A 61 0.12 7.83 -11.29
C PHE A 61 0.66 6.40 -11.16
N PRO A 62 0.00 5.40 -11.77
CA PRO A 62 0.56 4.05 -11.82
C PRO A 62 1.90 4.06 -12.54
N LYS A 63 2.91 3.38 -11.99
CA LYS A 63 4.24 3.26 -12.61
C LYS A 63 4.18 2.73 -14.05
N ALA A 64 3.23 1.83 -14.33
CA ALA A 64 3.04 1.27 -15.68
C ALA A 64 2.57 2.30 -16.72
N ALA A 65 2.13 3.49 -16.29
CA ALA A 65 1.59 4.55 -17.15
C ALA A 65 2.56 5.73 -17.34
N THR A 66 3.78 5.69 -16.81
CA THR A 66 4.77 6.75 -16.94
C THR A 66 6.11 6.21 -17.47
N PRO A 67 6.79 6.89 -18.44
CA PRO A 67 7.99 6.34 -19.08
C PRO A 67 9.21 6.15 -18.16
N GLY A 68 9.22 6.74 -16.97
CA GLY A 68 10.41 6.78 -16.10
C GLY A 68 11.41 7.82 -16.57
#